data_AF-A0A3N2QT15-F1
#
_entry.id   AF-A0A3N2QT15-F1
#
_cell.length_a   1.000
_cell.length_b   1.000
_cell.length_c   1.000
_cell.angle_alpha   90.00
_cell.angle_beta   90.00
_cell.angle_gamma   90.00
#
_symmetry.space_group_name_H-M   'P 1'
#
loop_
_entity.id
_entity.type
_entity.pdbx_description
1 polymer ?
#
loop_
_entity_poly.entity_id
_entity_poly.type
_entity_poly.pdbx_seq_one_letter_code
_entity_poly.pdbx_strand_id
1 'polypeptide(L)'
;MAKCYRRLSFRGLGAGLLVLFLLSGCNTADIYQDDRYNPPVYWGQHVVRSGETLYSIAWRYGRDYRELGNANGIKPPYTIKPGQVIRLDLRGHVPSGQSVASSSASTSTSRKASRPAPRQTPTSAPKPRIQRAPQADKSLQEQTQVVSDIQWRWPNVGPVIAGYSTSGKVNKGVDISGKPGDPVRAAARGSVVYAGSGLLGYGNLIIINHNEHYLSAYAHNRKILVQEGENVRAGQLIAEMGSSGANATKLHFEIRKNGNPVDPMHYLPPR
;
A
#
# COMPACT_ATOMS: atom_id res chain seq x y z
N MET A 1 24.66 14.56 -85.22
CA MET A 1 25.93 13.97 -84.75
C MET A 1 25.63 12.70 -83.95
N ALA A 2 26.45 11.68 -84.18
CA ALA A 2 26.60 10.33 -83.60
C ALA A 2 25.60 9.77 -82.54
N LYS A 3 24.94 8.66 -82.94
CA LYS A 3 24.82 7.31 -82.32
C LYS A 3 24.79 7.17 -80.77
N CYS A 4 23.77 6.48 -80.25
CA CYS A 4 23.95 5.12 -79.70
C CYS A 4 22.62 4.35 -79.59
N TYR A 5 22.58 3.15 -80.17
CA TYR A 5 21.50 2.17 -80.09
C TYR A 5 21.65 1.32 -78.82
N ARG A 6 20.53 0.95 -78.16
CA ARG A 6 20.22 -0.48 -77.95
C ARG A 6 18.79 -0.68 -77.44
N ARG A 7 18.06 -1.52 -78.19
CA ARG A 7 16.84 -2.21 -77.78
C ARG A 7 17.15 -3.19 -76.65
N LEU A 8 16.24 -3.34 -75.71
CA LEU A 8 15.90 -4.65 -75.17
C LEU A 8 14.43 -4.68 -74.76
N SER A 9 13.65 -5.51 -75.45
CA SER A 9 12.28 -5.86 -75.10
C SER A 9 12.33 -7.08 -74.19
N PHE A 10 11.62 -7.06 -73.06
CA PHE A 10 11.15 -8.29 -72.43
C PHE A 10 9.79 -8.08 -71.75
N ARG A 11 8.77 -8.62 -72.43
CA ARG A 11 7.57 -9.34 -71.97
C ARG A 11 7.26 -9.26 -70.47
N GLY A 12 6.02 -8.85 -70.18
CA GLY A 12 5.52 -8.72 -68.82
C GLY A 12 5.28 -10.04 -68.10
N LEU A 13 5.05 -9.92 -66.79
CA LEU A 13 4.23 -10.79 -65.98
C LEU A 13 3.79 -9.97 -64.76
N GLY A 14 2.49 -9.90 -64.50
CA GLY A 14 1.95 -9.30 -63.29
C GLY A 14 2.43 -10.07 -62.06
N ALA A 15 2.87 -9.35 -61.04
CA ALA A 15 3.10 -9.89 -59.71
C ALA A 15 2.44 -8.95 -58.71
N GLY A 16 1.49 -9.51 -57.96
CA GLY A 16 0.60 -8.81 -57.06
C GLY A 16 1.31 -8.09 -55.92
N LEU A 17 0.68 -6.98 -55.55
CA LEU A 17 0.88 -6.20 -54.35
C LEU A 17 0.88 -7.11 -53.10
N LEU A 18 1.99 -7.18 -52.38
CA LEU A 18 2.03 -7.75 -51.04
C LEU A 18 2.71 -6.75 -50.10
N VAL A 19 1.93 -5.73 -49.74
CA VAL A 19 2.27 -4.75 -48.71
C VAL A 19 2.20 -5.48 -47.37
N LEU A 20 3.35 -5.88 -46.84
CA LEU A 20 3.47 -6.29 -45.44
C LEU A 20 3.23 -5.08 -44.56
N PHE A 21 2.01 -4.96 -44.02
CA PHE A 21 1.73 -4.11 -42.87
C PHE A 21 2.46 -4.70 -41.65
N LEU A 22 3.61 -4.13 -41.33
CA LEU A 22 4.21 -4.26 -40.01
C LEU A 22 3.27 -3.58 -39.03
N LEU A 23 2.42 -4.37 -38.37
CA LEU A 23 1.67 -3.95 -37.20
C LEU A 23 2.68 -3.69 -36.08
N SER A 24 3.17 -2.45 -36.01
CA SER A 24 3.83 -1.92 -34.84
C SER A 24 2.84 -2.01 -33.67
N GLY A 25 2.97 -3.07 -32.87
CA GLY A 25 2.26 -3.18 -31.61
C GLY A 25 2.76 -2.08 -30.69
N CYS A 26 1.98 -1.02 -30.53
CA CYS A 26 2.16 -0.05 -29.45
C CYS A 26 1.95 -0.79 -28.12
N ASN A 27 3.02 -1.35 -27.54
CA ASN A 27 3.03 -1.75 -26.15
C ASN A 27 3.18 -0.46 -25.34
N THR A 28 2.06 0.16 -24.96
CA THR A 28 2.07 1.40 -24.18
C THR A 28 2.46 1.09 -22.73
N ALA A 29 3.75 0.87 -22.49
CA ALA A 29 4.31 0.83 -21.14
C ALA A 29 4.38 2.23 -20.51
N ASP A 30 4.21 3.29 -21.31
CA ASP A 30 4.42 4.69 -20.92
C ASP A 30 3.19 5.39 -20.28
N ILE A 31 2.09 4.70 -20.00
CA ILE A 31 0.92 5.36 -19.37
C ILE A 31 1.13 5.66 -17.87
N TYR A 32 2.19 5.15 -17.24
CA TYR A 32 2.33 5.15 -15.78
C TYR A 32 3.51 6.00 -15.25
N GLN A 33 3.68 7.22 -15.77
CA GLN A 33 4.67 8.18 -15.25
C GLN A 33 4.10 9.36 -14.45
N ASP A 34 2.82 9.32 -14.05
CA ASP A 34 2.31 10.26 -13.03
C ASP A 34 2.01 9.54 -11.71
N ASP A 35 3.00 9.53 -10.82
CA ASP A 35 2.91 8.97 -9.47
C ASP A 35 1.80 9.63 -8.60
N ARG A 36 1.31 10.82 -9.02
CA ARG A 36 0.57 11.70 -8.12
C ARG A 36 -0.94 11.49 -8.14
N TYR A 37 -1.51 10.82 -9.15
CA TYR A 37 -2.93 10.45 -9.15
C TYR A 37 -3.17 9.23 -10.01
N ASN A 38 -3.56 8.10 -9.40
CA ASN A 38 -4.02 6.95 -10.16
C ASN A 38 -5.54 6.82 -9.95
N PRO A 39 -6.38 7.44 -10.79
CA PRO A 39 -7.83 7.26 -10.71
C PRO A 39 -8.18 5.77 -10.87
N PRO A 40 -9.35 5.33 -10.38
CA PRO A 40 -9.79 3.96 -10.56
C PRO A 40 -9.77 3.56 -12.05
N VAL A 41 -8.96 2.57 -12.40
CA VAL A 41 -8.80 2.09 -13.78
C VAL A 41 -9.84 1.01 -14.09
N TYR A 42 -10.70 1.26 -15.06
CA TYR A 42 -11.78 0.34 -15.48
C TYR A 42 -11.62 -0.18 -16.91
N TRP A 43 -10.40 -0.48 -17.33
CA TRP A 43 -10.12 -1.02 -18.66
C TRP A 43 -8.87 -1.90 -18.65
N GLY A 44 -8.79 -2.83 -19.60
CA GLY A 44 -7.66 -3.73 -19.76
C GLY A 44 -7.63 -4.89 -18.76
N GLN A 45 -6.45 -5.50 -18.63
CA GLN A 45 -6.20 -6.65 -17.76
C GLN A 45 -4.80 -6.58 -17.16
N HIS A 46 -4.61 -7.27 -16.04
CA HIS A 46 -3.35 -7.38 -15.35
C HIS A 46 -2.97 -8.86 -15.19
N VAL A 47 -1.76 -9.24 -15.58
CA VAL A 47 -1.22 -10.59 -15.34
C VAL A 47 -0.44 -10.56 -14.03
N VAL A 48 -0.92 -11.30 -13.04
CA VAL A 48 -0.33 -11.36 -11.70
C VAL A 48 1.13 -11.79 -11.78
N ARG A 49 2.01 -11.02 -11.16
CA ARG A 49 3.44 -11.29 -11.03
C ARG A 49 3.75 -11.92 -9.68
N SER A 50 4.94 -12.50 -9.57
CA SER A 50 5.44 -13.02 -8.29
C SER A 50 5.53 -11.90 -7.25
N GLY A 51 5.01 -12.16 -6.05
CA GLY A 51 5.00 -11.20 -4.93
C GLY A 51 3.89 -10.14 -4.98
N GLU A 52 2.97 -10.21 -5.95
CA GLU A 52 1.79 -9.35 -5.95
C GLU A 52 0.62 -9.96 -5.18
N THR A 53 -0.09 -9.10 -4.48
CA THR A 53 -1.36 -9.43 -3.82
C THR A 53 -2.51 -8.73 -4.51
N LEU A 54 -3.75 -9.24 -4.37
CA LEU A 54 -4.92 -8.55 -4.92
C LEU A 54 -5.02 -7.11 -4.37
N TYR A 55 -4.59 -6.91 -3.12
CA TYR A 55 -4.49 -5.59 -2.50
C TYR A 55 -3.50 -4.69 -3.24
N SER A 56 -2.28 -5.17 -3.54
CA SER A 56 -1.30 -4.37 -4.29
C SER A 56 -1.77 -4.03 -5.71
N ILE A 57 -2.44 -4.97 -6.38
CA ILE A 57 -2.98 -4.76 -7.74
C ILE A 57 -4.11 -3.73 -7.69
N ALA A 58 -5.07 -3.91 -6.79
CA ALA A 58 -6.14 -2.95 -6.59
C ALA A 58 -5.59 -1.56 -6.22
N TRP A 59 -4.58 -1.50 -5.35
CA TRP A 59 -3.91 -0.27 -4.95
C TRP A 59 -3.27 0.46 -6.14
N ARG A 60 -2.53 -0.28 -6.98
CA ARG A 60 -1.88 0.22 -8.20
C ARG A 60 -2.89 0.86 -9.13
N TYR A 61 -4.06 0.24 -9.28
CA TYR A 61 -5.11 0.68 -10.20
C TYR A 61 -6.17 1.56 -9.54
N GLY A 62 -5.95 2.03 -8.30
CA GLY A 62 -6.87 2.92 -7.61
C GLY A 62 -8.24 2.31 -7.34
N ARG A 63 -8.32 0.98 -7.24
CA ARG A 63 -9.56 0.22 -7.03
C ARG A 63 -9.66 -0.30 -5.60
N ASP A 64 -10.89 -0.60 -5.19
CA ASP A 64 -11.14 -1.38 -3.99
C ASP A 64 -10.84 -2.87 -4.26
N TYR A 65 -10.08 -3.51 -3.38
CA TYR A 65 -9.68 -4.91 -3.57
C TYR A 65 -10.87 -5.88 -3.54
N ARG A 66 -11.95 -5.56 -2.82
CA ARG A 66 -13.16 -6.39 -2.76
C ARG A 66 -13.96 -6.23 -4.04
N GLU A 67 -14.08 -4.99 -4.53
CA GLU A 67 -14.70 -4.70 -5.82
C GLU A 67 -14.00 -5.45 -6.95
N LEU A 68 -12.67 -5.33 -7.00
CA LEU A 68 -11.85 -6.02 -8.00
C LEU A 68 -11.93 -7.54 -7.84
N GLY A 69 -11.90 -8.05 -6.61
CA GLY A 69 -12.04 -9.46 -6.31
C GLY A 69 -13.38 -10.02 -6.77
N ASN A 70 -14.48 -9.37 -6.40
CA ASN A 70 -15.84 -9.75 -6.81
C ASN A 70 -16.00 -9.75 -8.33
N ALA A 71 -15.48 -8.72 -9.02
CA ALA A 71 -15.49 -8.64 -10.48
C ALA A 71 -14.77 -9.81 -11.16
N ASN A 72 -13.80 -10.41 -10.47
CA ASN A 72 -12.95 -11.49 -10.98
C ASN A 72 -13.27 -12.86 -10.34
N GLY A 73 -14.37 -12.98 -9.58
CA GLY A 73 -14.73 -14.23 -8.88
C GLY A 73 -13.75 -14.65 -7.78
N ILE A 74 -12.91 -13.72 -7.30
CA ILE A 74 -11.91 -13.96 -6.26
C ILE A 74 -12.52 -13.59 -4.91
N LYS A 75 -12.81 -14.62 -4.10
CA LYS A 75 -13.40 -14.49 -2.77
C LYS A 75 -12.31 -14.44 -1.68
N PRO A 76 -12.62 -13.98 -0.45
CA PRO A 76 -11.75 -14.20 0.71
C PRO A 76 -11.26 -15.66 0.76
N PRO A 77 -9.97 -15.91 1.05
CA PRO A 77 -8.94 -14.97 1.53
C PRO A 77 -8.23 -14.17 0.43
N TYR A 78 -8.83 -14.01 -0.75
CA TYR A 78 -8.33 -13.24 -1.89
C TYR A 78 -7.03 -13.76 -2.50
N THR A 79 -6.83 -15.08 -2.44
CA THR A 79 -5.66 -15.75 -3.00
C THR A 79 -5.63 -15.61 -4.52
N ILE A 80 -4.48 -15.18 -5.03
CA ILE A 80 -4.16 -15.12 -6.45
C ILE A 80 -2.85 -15.85 -6.71
N LYS A 81 -2.61 -16.26 -7.97
CA LYS A 81 -1.39 -16.97 -8.37
C LYS A 81 -0.66 -16.22 -9.48
N PRO A 82 0.68 -16.25 -9.52
CA PRO A 82 1.43 -15.74 -10.67
C PRO A 82 0.91 -16.33 -12.00
N GLY A 83 0.79 -15.48 -13.02
CA GLY A 83 0.21 -15.82 -14.32
C GLY A 83 -1.32 -15.75 -14.37
N GLN A 84 -2.03 -15.62 -13.24
CA GLN A 84 -3.47 -15.38 -13.23
C GLN A 84 -3.79 -14.04 -13.89
N VAL A 85 -4.83 -14.00 -14.72
CA VAL A 85 -5.30 -12.76 -15.34
C VAL A 85 -6.38 -12.13 -14.48
N ILE A 86 -6.20 -10.86 -14.13
CA ILE A 86 -7.16 -10.02 -13.43
C ILE A 86 -7.74 -9.03 -14.43
N ARG A 87 -9.05 -9.12 -14.67
CA ARG A 87 -9.82 -8.22 -15.52
C ARG A 87 -10.06 -6.91 -14.80
N LEU A 88 -9.56 -5.82 -15.37
CA LEU A 88 -9.72 -4.46 -14.83
C LEU A 88 -10.92 -3.75 -15.44
N ASP A 89 -11.39 -4.20 -16.60
CA ASP A 89 -12.57 -3.69 -17.31
C ASP A 89 -13.91 -4.05 -16.64
N LEU A 90 -13.91 -5.04 -15.75
CA LEU A 90 -15.10 -5.45 -15.00
C LEU A 90 -15.28 -4.61 -13.74
N ARG A 91 -16.53 -4.30 -13.39
CA ARG A 91 -16.94 -3.67 -12.12
C ARG A 91 -17.66 -4.67 -11.23
N GLY A 92 -17.17 -4.80 -10.00
CA GLY A 92 -17.78 -5.67 -9.00
C GLY A 92 -18.79 -4.90 -8.16
N HIS A 93 -19.82 -5.58 -7.67
CA HIS A 93 -20.66 -5.00 -6.64
C HIS A 93 -20.03 -5.25 -5.27
N VAL A 94 -19.87 -4.20 -4.47
CA VAL A 94 -19.52 -4.33 -3.05
C VAL A 94 -20.79 -3.97 -2.27
N PRO A 95 -21.45 -4.93 -1.60
CA PRO A 95 -22.62 -4.64 -0.79
C PRO A 95 -22.28 -3.55 0.21
N SER A 96 -22.99 -2.43 0.10
CA SER A 96 -22.84 -1.31 1.03
C SER A 96 -23.59 -1.67 2.30
N GLY A 97 -22.89 -2.29 3.25
CA GLY A 97 -23.40 -2.54 4.59
C GLY A 97 -24.16 -3.86 4.74
N GLN A 98 -23.44 -4.86 5.21
CA GLN A 98 -23.93 -5.71 6.29
C GLN A 98 -22.69 -6.11 7.08
N SER A 99 -22.63 -5.66 8.33
CA SER A 99 -21.72 -6.20 9.33
C SER A 99 -21.93 -7.71 9.35
N VAL A 100 -21.04 -8.46 8.69
CA VAL A 100 -20.88 -9.86 9.04
C VAL A 100 -20.20 -9.86 10.39
N ALA A 101 -21.03 -9.79 11.43
CA ALA A 101 -20.65 -10.11 12.78
C ALA A 101 -19.93 -11.45 12.73
N SER A 102 -18.60 -11.40 12.77
CA SER A 102 -17.78 -12.58 12.98
C SER A 102 -18.06 -13.00 14.41
N SER A 103 -19.08 -13.84 14.58
CA SER A 103 -19.31 -14.63 15.77
C SER A 103 -18.10 -15.52 15.96
N SER A 104 -17.07 -14.98 16.60
CA SER A 104 -15.98 -15.75 17.16
C SER A 104 -16.56 -16.43 18.38
N ALA A 105 -17.12 -17.62 18.14
CA ALA A 105 -17.51 -18.55 19.18
C ALA A 105 -16.28 -18.82 20.06
N SER A 106 -16.37 -18.30 21.28
CA SER A 106 -15.53 -18.59 22.42
C SER A 106 -15.62 -20.08 22.75
N THR A 107 -14.53 -20.82 22.53
CA THR A 107 -14.29 -22.10 23.19
C THR A 107 -13.06 -21.95 24.07
N SER A 108 -13.27 -21.41 25.27
CA SER A 108 -12.30 -21.41 26.36
C SER A 108 -12.36 -22.76 27.08
N THR A 109 -11.59 -23.74 26.59
CA THR A 109 -11.32 -24.94 27.37
C THR A 109 -10.30 -24.64 28.46
N SER A 110 -10.85 -24.39 29.65
CA SER A 110 -10.18 -24.40 30.95
C SER A 110 -9.30 -25.65 31.10
N ARG A 111 -7.99 -25.46 31.28
CA ARG A 111 -7.12 -26.45 31.93
C ARG A 111 -6.35 -25.80 33.08
N LYS A 112 -6.91 -26.04 34.26
CA LYS A 112 -6.39 -25.80 35.59
C LYS A 112 -5.13 -26.66 35.81
N ALA A 113 -4.01 -26.03 36.12
CA ALA A 113 -2.86 -26.68 36.76
C ALA A 113 -2.21 -25.70 37.73
N SER A 114 -1.92 -26.21 38.91
CA SER A 114 -1.73 -25.47 40.15
C SER A 114 -0.29 -25.62 40.69
N ARG A 115 0.31 -24.48 41.07
CA ARG A 115 1.19 -24.25 42.25
C ARG A 115 2.65 -24.82 42.20
N PRO A 116 3.65 -24.31 42.98
CA PRO A 116 3.79 -23.12 43.84
C PRO A 116 4.98 -22.17 43.52
N ALA A 117 4.93 -20.98 44.14
CA ALA A 117 5.97 -19.95 44.23
C ALA A 117 7.18 -20.32 45.14
N PRO A 118 8.28 -19.54 45.06
CA PRO A 118 9.00 -19.13 46.26
C PRO A 118 9.32 -17.62 46.32
N ARG A 119 8.86 -17.02 47.44
CA ARG A 119 9.55 -16.13 48.41
C ARG A 119 10.33 -14.88 47.96
N GLN A 120 9.88 -13.76 48.55
CA GLN A 120 10.47 -12.42 48.56
C GLN A 120 11.67 -12.30 49.52
N THR A 121 12.54 -11.31 49.25
CA THR A 121 13.36 -10.59 50.24
C THR A 121 13.37 -9.09 49.92
N PRO A 122 13.32 -8.18 50.92
CA PRO A 122 13.25 -6.72 50.74
C PRO A 122 14.59 -5.97 50.97
N THR A 123 14.56 -4.64 50.71
CA THR A 123 15.50 -3.55 51.15
C THR A 123 16.64 -3.24 50.16
N SER A 124 16.98 -2.01 49.74
CA SER A 124 16.99 -0.65 50.36
C SER A 124 16.68 0.47 49.34
N ALA A 125 15.81 1.46 49.63
CA ALA A 125 16.06 2.82 50.16
C ALA A 125 16.53 3.91 49.13
N PRO A 126 16.02 5.17 49.17
CA PRO A 126 16.05 6.12 48.03
C PRO A 126 16.83 7.44 48.24
N LYS A 127 17.30 8.07 47.14
CA LYS A 127 17.46 9.53 46.81
C LYS A 127 18.62 9.77 45.82
N PRO A 128 18.75 10.92 45.10
CA PRO A 128 17.85 12.07 44.95
C PRO A 128 17.49 12.43 43.48
N ARG A 129 16.40 13.19 43.34
CA ARG A 129 15.90 13.82 42.11
C ARG A 129 16.79 14.99 41.68
N ILE A 130 17.16 15.05 40.41
CA ILE A 130 17.55 16.28 39.71
C ILE A 130 16.64 16.44 38.47
N GLN A 131 16.04 17.64 38.38
CA GLN A 131 15.18 18.18 37.32
C GLN A 131 16.05 18.43 36.05
N ARG A 132 15.61 18.61 34.79
CA ARG A 132 14.42 19.21 34.17
C ARG A 132 14.47 18.98 32.63
N ALA A 133 13.31 18.69 32.02
CA ALA A 133 12.88 18.88 30.59
C ALA A 133 13.58 18.12 29.43
N PRO A 134 12.88 17.80 28.31
CA PRO A 134 11.54 18.27 27.89
C PRO A 134 10.46 17.17 27.90
N GLN A 135 9.42 17.36 28.70
CA GLN A 135 8.16 16.61 28.57
C GLN A 135 7.29 17.33 27.53
N ALA A 136 7.58 17.09 26.26
CA ALA A 136 6.70 17.45 25.14
C ALA A 136 6.64 16.33 24.09
N ASP A 137 7.70 15.54 23.91
CA ASP A 137 7.77 14.54 22.83
C ASP A 137 7.13 13.17 23.15
N LYS A 138 6.95 12.80 24.43
CA LYS A 138 6.28 11.52 24.78
C LYS A 138 4.77 11.55 24.54
N SER A 139 4.16 12.74 24.48
CA SER A 139 2.71 12.92 24.34
C SER A 139 2.18 12.39 22.99
N LEU A 140 2.86 12.70 21.88
CA LEU A 140 2.39 12.35 20.53
C LEU A 140 2.43 10.84 20.23
N GLN A 141 3.31 10.09 20.91
CA GLN A 141 3.44 8.63 20.71
C GLN A 141 2.31 7.83 21.37
N GLU A 142 1.70 8.41 22.41
CA GLU A 142 0.65 7.74 23.20
C GLU A 142 -0.75 8.19 22.82
N GLN A 143 -0.90 9.38 22.24
CA GLN A 143 -2.17 9.90 21.76
C GLN A 143 -2.81 8.96 20.73
N THR A 144 -4.12 8.76 20.90
CA THR A 144 -4.94 7.97 19.98
C THR A 144 -6.26 8.67 19.73
N GLN A 145 -6.82 8.48 18.55
CA GLN A 145 -8.14 8.95 18.16
C GLN A 145 -8.96 7.77 17.65
N VAL A 146 -10.18 7.61 18.13
CA VAL A 146 -11.09 6.56 17.64
C VAL A 146 -11.93 7.13 16.51
N VAL A 147 -11.79 6.58 15.31
CA VAL A 147 -12.63 6.93 14.14
C VAL A 147 -13.05 5.64 13.45
N SER A 148 -14.37 5.45 13.27
CA SER A 148 -14.94 4.21 12.70
C SER A 148 -14.49 2.94 13.43
N ASP A 149 -14.55 2.96 14.77
CA ASP A 149 -14.15 1.87 15.68
C ASP A 149 -12.68 1.40 15.58
N ILE A 150 -11.85 2.19 14.90
CA ILE A 150 -10.40 1.99 14.82
C ILE A 150 -9.73 3.05 15.69
N GLN A 151 -8.88 2.59 16.60
CA GLN A 151 -8.02 3.44 17.43
C GLN A 151 -6.75 3.78 16.65
N TRP A 152 -6.76 4.95 16.00
CA TRP A 152 -5.67 5.48 15.20
C TRP A 152 -4.65 6.22 16.04
N ARG A 153 -3.40 6.22 15.59
CA ARG A 153 -2.29 7.02 16.12
C ARG A 153 -1.32 7.41 15.03
N TRP A 154 -0.51 8.41 15.31
CA TRP A 154 0.56 8.83 14.42
C TRP A 154 1.56 7.69 14.16
N PRO A 155 1.91 7.41 12.89
CA PRO A 155 2.87 6.36 12.55
C PRO A 155 4.34 6.77 12.80
N ASN A 156 4.58 8.07 12.98
CA ASN A 156 5.85 8.67 13.34
C ASN A 156 5.60 10.05 14.01
N VAL A 157 6.54 10.52 14.83
CA VAL A 157 6.41 11.78 15.60
C VAL A 157 6.95 13.02 14.89
N GLY A 158 7.57 12.86 13.72
CA GLY A 158 8.12 13.97 12.95
C GLY A 158 7.07 14.96 12.46
N PRO A 159 7.48 16.16 12.05
CA PRO A 159 6.57 17.17 11.55
C PRO A 159 6.02 16.77 10.17
N VAL A 160 4.77 17.13 9.89
CA VAL A 160 4.23 17.00 8.52
C VAL A 160 4.73 18.14 7.65
N ILE A 161 5.30 17.75 6.52
CA ILE A 161 5.90 18.63 5.52
C ILE A 161 5.07 18.73 4.23
N ALA A 162 4.09 17.84 4.04
CA ALA A 162 3.05 17.97 3.03
C ALA A 162 1.75 17.28 3.48
N GLY A 163 0.62 17.99 3.35
CA GLY A 163 -0.71 17.45 3.64
C GLY A 163 -1.37 16.78 2.43
N TYR A 164 -2.53 16.16 2.66
CA TYR A 164 -3.36 15.60 1.60
C TYR A 164 -3.84 16.72 0.67
N SER A 165 -3.81 16.45 -0.63
CA SER A 165 -4.35 17.37 -1.63
C SER A 165 -4.79 16.64 -2.88
N THR A 166 -5.98 16.98 -3.39
CA THR A 166 -6.53 16.51 -4.67
C THR A 166 -6.32 17.50 -5.82
N SER A 167 -5.71 18.66 -5.55
CA SER A 167 -5.50 19.72 -6.54
C SER A 167 -4.09 20.30 -6.47
N GLY A 168 -3.61 20.86 -7.59
CA GLY A 168 -2.24 21.40 -7.66
C GLY A 168 -1.20 20.29 -7.49
N LYS A 169 -0.32 20.41 -6.49
CA LYS A 169 0.61 19.33 -6.12
C LYS A 169 -0.15 18.24 -5.37
N VAL A 170 -0.69 17.27 -6.13
CA VAL A 170 -1.49 16.17 -5.57
C VAL A 170 -0.65 15.34 -4.58
N ASN A 171 -1.28 15.00 -3.45
CA ASN A 171 -0.73 14.16 -2.40
C ASN A 171 -1.85 13.30 -1.82
N LYS A 172 -1.74 11.96 -1.94
CA LYS A 172 -2.77 10.99 -1.55
C LYS A 172 -2.80 10.69 -0.04
N GLY A 173 -1.92 11.34 0.73
CA GLY A 173 -1.77 11.14 2.16
C GLY A 173 -1.06 12.31 2.81
N VAL A 174 -0.24 12.03 3.81
CA VAL A 174 0.63 13.03 4.45
C VAL A 174 2.09 12.60 4.38
N ASP A 175 2.96 13.57 4.17
CA ASP A 175 4.41 13.37 4.23
C ASP A 175 4.93 13.84 5.58
N ILE A 176 5.54 12.92 6.33
CA ILE A 176 6.14 13.16 7.64
C ILE A 176 7.66 13.13 7.48
N SER A 177 8.34 14.21 7.86
CA SER A 177 9.81 14.24 7.78
C SER A 177 10.45 13.49 8.95
N GLY A 178 11.69 13.06 8.76
CA GLY A 178 12.46 12.38 9.78
C GLY A 178 13.88 12.10 9.29
N LYS A 179 14.61 11.30 10.05
CA LYS A 179 15.97 10.85 9.73
C LYS A 179 15.96 9.42 9.20
N PRO A 180 16.95 9.03 8.37
CA PRO A 180 17.06 7.64 7.93
C PRO A 180 17.17 6.72 9.14
N GLY A 181 16.25 5.76 9.25
CA GLY A 181 16.21 4.85 10.38
C GLY A 181 15.20 5.18 11.47
N ASP A 182 14.55 6.34 11.40
CA ASP A 182 13.50 6.68 12.35
C ASP A 182 12.39 5.60 12.32
N PRO A 183 11.80 5.27 13.49
CA PRO A 183 10.82 4.20 13.57
C PRO A 183 9.55 4.58 12.81
N VAL A 184 9.08 3.66 11.97
CA VAL A 184 7.75 3.69 11.35
C VAL A 184 6.89 2.64 12.04
N ARG A 185 5.78 3.10 12.63
CA ARG A 185 4.90 2.27 13.45
C ARG A 185 3.53 2.11 12.82
N ALA A 186 2.89 0.97 13.05
CA ALA A 186 1.51 0.76 12.62
C ALA A 186 0.56 1.77 13.28
N ALA A 187 -0.16 2.54 12.46
CA ALA A 187 -1.10 3.56 12.92
C ALA A 187 -2.30 2.97 13.66
N ALA A 188 -2.64 1.71 13.41
CA ALA A 188 -3.67 0.96 14.11
C ALA A 188 -3.39 -0.55 14.03
N ARG A 189 -4.12 -1.37 14.80
CA ARG A 189 -4.05 -2.84 14.69
C ARG A 189 -4.56 -3.31 13.33
N GLY A 190 -4.00 -4.39 12.78
CA GLY A 190 -4.47 -4.93 11.51
C GLY A 190 -3.62 -6.11 11.02
N SER A 191 -3.87 -6.54 9.78
CA SER A 191 -3.09 -7.56 9.08
C SER A 191 -2.32 -6.94 7.92
N VAL A 192 -1.05 -7.28 7.78
CA VAL A 192 -0.20 -6.83 6.66
C VAL A 192 -0.64 -7.55 5.40
N VAL A 193 -1.17 -6.81 4.43
CA VAL A 193 -1.69 -7.35 3.16
C VAL A 193 -0.76 -7.09 1.96
N TYR A 194 0.33 -6.35 2.22
CA TYR A 194 1.44 -6.17 1.29
C TYR A 194 2.68 -5.69 2.04
N ALA A 195 3.84 -6.23 1.69
CA ALA A 195 5.14 -5.80 2.18
C ALA A 195 6.19 -6.01 1.08
N GLY A 196 6.63 -4.95 0.41
CA GLY A 196 7.57 -5.07 -0.72
C GLY A 196 7.80 -3.77 -1.47
N SER A 197 8.41 -3.85 -2.65
CA SER A 197 8.82 -2.71 -3.48
C SER A 197 8.26 -2.71 -4.91
N GLY A 198 7.33 -3.61 -5.20
CA GLY A 198 6.71 -3.79 -6.52
C GLY A 198 5.67 -2.74 -6.91
N LEU A 199 5.42 -1.74 -6.06
CA LEU A 199 4.51 -0.63 -6.35
C LEU A 199 5.32 0.62 -6.70
N LEU A 200 5.28 0.98 -7.98
CA LEU A 200 5.95 2.16 -8.53
C LEU A 200 5.50 3.43 -7.80
N GLY A 201 6.43 4.35 -7.58
CA GLY A 201 6.19 5.61 -6.86
C GLY A 201 6.18 5.51 -5.33
N TYR A 202 6.11 4.29 -4.75
CA TYR A 202 6.06 4.10 -3.30
C TYR A 202 7.38 3.61 -2.68
N GLY A 203 8.31 3.10 -3.49
CA GLY A 203 9.50 2.42 -2.99
C GLY A 203 9.14 1.23 -2.10
N ASN A 204 9.88 1.01 -1.01
CA ASN A 204 9.52 -0.02 -0.05
C ASN A 204 8.27 0.39 0.73
N LEU A 205 7.23 -0.43 0.61
CA LEU A 205 5.87 -0.14 1.03
C LEU A 205 5.32 -1.26 1.88
N ILE A 206 4.57 -0.87 2.91
CA ILE A 206 3.72 -1.76 3.71
C ILE A 206 2.29 -1.29 3.55
N ILE A 207 1.35 -2.20 3.33
CA ILE A 207 -0.10 -1.93 3.39
C ILE A 207 -0.70 -2.79 4.49
N ILE A 208 -1.40 -2.15 5.43
CA ILE A 208 -2.09 -2.82 6.54
C ILE A 208 -3.60 -2.71 6.33
N ASN A 209 -4.28 -3.84 6.40
CA ASN A 209 -5.73 -3.93 6.45
C ASN A 209 -6.22 -3.90 7.90
N HIS A 210 -7.03 -2.88 8.24
CA HIS A 210 -7.56 -2.69 9.59
C HIS A 210 -8.95 -3.29 9.77
N ASN A 211 -9.77 -3.22 8.73
CA ASN A 211 -11.07 -3.85 8.61
C ASN A 211 -11.51 -3.79 7.14
N GLU A 212 -12.72 -4.26 6.85
CA GLU A 212 -13.25 -4.25 5.48
C GLU A 212 -13.06 -2.89 4.77
N HIS A 213 -13.32 -1.77 5.46
CA HIS A 213 -13.36 -0.45 4.85
C HIS A 213 -12.02 0.28 4.81
N TYR A 214 -11.10 -0.01 5.73
CA TYR A 214 -9.92 0.84 5.97
C TYR A 214 -8.60 0.10 5.75
N LEU A 215 -7.78 0.68 4.87
CA LEU A 215 -6.37 0.32 4.68
C LEU A 215 -5.49 1.50 5.07
N SER A 216 -4.27 1.23 5.53
CA SER A 216 -3.21 2.25 5.63
C SER A 216 -1.96 1.81 4.88
N ALA A 217 -1.21 2.78 4.36
CA ALA A 217 0.04 2.53 3.65
C ALA A 217 1.19 3.36 4.20
N TYR A 218 2.38 2.76 4.23
CA TYR A 218 3.62 3.31 4.78
C TYR A 218 4.69 3.16 3.72
N ALA A 219 5.06 4.26 3.05
CA ALA A 219 5.95 4.21 1.90
C ALA A 219 7.34 4.81 2.18
N HIS A 220 8.23 4.66 1.20
CA HIS A 220 9.59 5.17 1.18
C HIS A 220 10.52 4.63 2.28
N ASN A 221 10.19 3.47 2.86
CA ASN A 221 10.98 2.90 3.94
C ASN A 221 12.37 2.46 3.47
N ARG A 222 13.40 2.55 4.31
CA ARG A 222 14.70 1.93 3.98
C ARG A 222 14.71 0.43 4.27
N LYS A 223 13.90 -0.01 5.25
CA LYS A 223 13.84 -1.39 5.71
C LYS A 223 12.42 -1.73 6.15
N ILE A 224 11.92 -2.87 5.69
CA ILE A 224 10.66 -3.47 6.12
C ILE A 224 10.98 -4.49 7.22
N LEU A 225 10.21 -4.48 8.31
CA LEU A 225 10.41 -5.33 9.49
C LEU A 225 9.26 -6.33 9.73
N VAL A 226 8.28 -6.35 8.82
CA VAL A 226 7.11 -7.23 8.86
C VAL A 226 6.91 -7.90 7.50
N GLN A 227 6.14 -8.97 7.47
CA GLN A 227 5.85 -9.72 6.26
C GLN A 227 4.35 -9.76 5.95
N GLU A 228 4.00 -10.07 4.69
CA GLU A 228 2.62 -10.34 4.32
C GLU A 228 2.01 -11.45 5.19
N GLY A 229 0.75 -11.27 5.59
CA GLY A 229 0.01 -12.16 6.47
C GLY A 229 0.24 -11.93 7.96
N GLU A 230 1.24 -11.12 8.35
CA GLU A 230 1.52 -10.83 9.75
C GLU A 230 0.42 -9.94 10.38
N ASN A 231 0.02 -10.27 11.60
CA ASN A 231 -0.86 -9.41 12.40
C ASN A 231 -0.04 -8.44 13.23
N VAL A 232 -0.39 -7.15 13.18
CA VAL A 232 0.31 -6.08 13.88
C VAL A 232 -0.60 -5.36 14.86
N ARG A 233 0.00 -4.89 15.96
CA ARG A 233 -0.69 -4.05 16.96
C ARG A 233 -0.49 -2.57 16.65
N ALA A 234 -1.41 -1.73 17.09
CA ALA A 234 -1.21 -0.27 17.03
C ALA A 234 0.10 0.10 17.76
N GLY A 235 0.96 0.89 17.11
CA GLY A 235 2.26 1.31 17.65
C GLY A 235 3.39 0.28 17.49
N GLN A 236 3.12 -0.92 16.97
CA GLN A 236 4.17 -1.88 16.64
C GLN A 236 5.14 -1.29 15.61
N LEU A 237 6.44 -1.49 15.81
CA LEU A 237 7.46 -1.12 14.84
C LEU A 237 7.34 -2.03 13.61
N ILE A 238 7.16 -1.45 12.42
CA ILE A 238 6.92 -2.20 11.18
C ILE A 238 7.96 -1.91 10.10
N ALA A 239 8.65 -0.77 10.19
CA ALA A 239 9.68 -0.37 9.25
C ALA A 239 10.63 0.66 9.84
N GLU A 240 11.70 0.92 9.10
CA GLU A 240 12.60 2.05 9.31
C GLU A 240 12.43 3.06 8.17
N MET A 241 12.25 4.33 8.52
CA MET A 241 12.08 5.42 7.56
C MET A 241 13.29 5.54 6.64
N GLY A 242 13.06 5.86 5.37
CA GLY A 242 14.10 6.08 4.38
C GLY A 242 13.67 7.05 3.29
N SER A 243 14.27 6.88 2.12
CA SER A 243 13.98 7.66 0.92
C SER A 243 13.81 6.77 -0.32
N SER A 244 13.44 5.50 -0.17
CA SER A 244 13.32 4.59 -1.32
C SER A 244 12.23 5.10 -2.27
N GLY A 245 12.56 5.35 -3.53
CA GLY A 245 11.60 5.93 -4.49
C GLY A 245 11.15 7.36 -4.16
N ALA A 246 11.89 8.08 -3.30
CA ALA A 246 11.65 9.48 -2.96
C ALA A 246 12.91 10.32 -3.13
N ASN A 247 12.75 11.63 -3.20
CA ASN A 247 13.85 12.61 -3.32
C ASN A 247 14.42 13.06 -1.96
N ALA A 248 13.82 12.64 -0.85
CA ALA A 248 14.24 12.99 0.50
C ALA A 248 13.81 11.90 1.49
N THR A 249 14.40 11.90 2.68
CA THR A 249 13.95 11.01 3.76
C THR A 249 12.64 11.51 4.34
N LYS A 250 11.60 10.70 4.19
CA LYS A 250 10.25 10.98 4.69
C LYS A 250 9.44 9.68 4.76
N LEU A 251 8.44 9.66 5.62
CA LEU A 251 7.35 8.69 5.54
C LEU A 251 6.22 9.32 4.74
N HIS A 252 5.80 8.67 3.66
CA HIS A 252 4.52 8.94 3.03
C HIS A 252 3.48 7.99 3.61
N PHE A 253 2.46 8.56 4.27
CA PHE A 253 1.42 7.82 4.97
C PHE A 253 0.05 8.07 4.32
N GLU A 254 -0.61 7.02 3.84
CA GLU A 254 -1.97 7.10 3.30
C GLU A 254 -2.96 6.35 4.19
N ILE A 255 -4.20 6.83 4.21
CA ILE A 255 -5.38 6.06 4.64
C ILE A 255 -6.29 5.95 3.42
N ARG A 256 -6.80 4.75 3.15
CA ARG A 256 -7.82 4.53 2.13
C ARG A 256 -9.10 4.01 2.76
N LYS A 257 -10.23 4.60 2.36
CA LYS A 257 -11.57 4.18 2.72
C LYS A 257 -12.27 3.66 1.47
N ASN A 258 -12.65 2.38 1.47
CA ASN A 258 -13.28 1.73 0.32
C ASN A 258 -12.50 1.93 -0.99
N GLY A 259 -11.19 1.71 -0.94
CA GLY A 259 -10.28 1.87 -2.08
C GLY A 259 -9.84 3.31 -2.40
N ASN A 260 -10.54 4.32 -1.89
CA ASN A 260 -10.24 5.73 -2.19
C ASN A 260 -9.32 6.36 -1.14
N PRO A 261 -8.30 7.16 -1.54
CA PRO A 261 -7.46 7.91 -0.61
C PRO A 261 -8.25 9.03 0.06
N VAL A 262 -8.14 9.10 1.39
CA VAL A 262 -8.80 10.10 2.23
C VAL A 262 -7.76 10.87 3.04
N ASP A 263 -8.08 12.10 3.44
CA ASP A 263 -7.18 12.91 4.26
C ASP A 263 -6.91 12.24 5.62
N PRO A 264 -5.65 11.83 5.92
CA PRO A 264 -5.31 11.21 7.19
C PRO A 264 -5.53 12.12 8.41
N MET A 265 -5.55 13.44 8.23
CA MET A 265 -5.74 14.39 9.33
C MET A 265 -7.11 14.26 10.00
N HIS A 266 -8.11 13.69 9.33
CA HIS A 266 -9.43 13.41 9.93
C HIS A 266 -9.47 12.15 10.81
N TYR A 267 -8.43 11.31 10.76
CA TYR A 267 -8.39 10.02 11.45
C TYR A 267 -7.36 10.03 12.59
N LEU A 268 -6.25 10.72 12.39
CA LEU A 268 -5.15 10.79 13.32
C LEU A 268 -5.44 11.77 14.47
N PRO A 269 -4.82 11.58 15.65
CA PRO A 269 -4.95 12.53 16.75
C PRO A 269 -4.53 13.95 16.34
N PRO A 270 -5.18 14.99 16.88
CA PRO A 270 -4.73 16.36 16.70
C PRO A 270 -3.34 16.56 17.31
N ARG A 271 -2.54 17.44 16.72
CA ARG A 271 -1.16 17.76 17.14
C ARG A 271 -0.87 19.23 16.93
#